data_AF-A0AAN0IIE7-F1
#
_entry.id   AF-A0AAN0IIE7-F1
#
_cell.length_a   1.000
_cell.length_b   1.000
_cell.length_c   1.000
_cell.angle_alpha   90.00
_cell.angle_beta   90.00
_cell.angle_gamma   90.00
#
_symmetry.space_group_name_H-M   'P 1'
#
loop_
_entity.id
_entity.type
_entity.pdbx_description
1 polymer ?
#
loop_
_entity_poly.entity_id
_entity_poly.type
_entity_poly.pdbx_seq_one_letter_code
_entity_poly.pdbx_strand_id
1 'polypeptide(L)'
;MKLAPHIPIERCRLVKYDYLYDLMEQSLDLDEFQHQTIGQIVGGGRHYYPFELFIETREENETFDKYHDGGINLKISVVDLSTGEVGPAKPVRVEKGWTVEELKQHIGEIYNLNSSCMRLVVKNYNEVTDISDVGCTLDKIFRKSKYLHRQLVYVSANPKDYKKEYEDSLMYRYVGLPVNLILLDITLPPGPEAAPTTANRKKGRVPVIMKIISMENKGKERSKININLSCTILQFCATKQNLMNRRALFF
;
A
#
# COMPACT_ATOMS: atom_id res chain seq x y z
N MET A 1 -20.89 29.60 30.42
CA MET A 1 -20.42 28.29 29.94
C MET A 1 -21.64 27.57 29.36
N LYS A 2 -21.69 27.34 28.05
CA LYS A 2 -22.85 26.72 27.38
C LYS A 2 -22.65 25.20 27.50
N LEU A 3 -23.49 24.51 28.27
CA LEU A 3 -23.43 23.06 28.38
C LEU A 3 -23.65 22.45 26.99
N ALA A 4 -22.91 21.40 26.67
CA ALA A 4 -23.13 20.64 25.44
C ALA A 4 -24.59 20.16 25.38
N PRO A 5 -25.18 20.02 24.18
CA PRO A 5 -26.52 19.48 24.03
C PRO A 5 -26.65 18.16 24.79
N HIS A 6 -27.76 17.98 25.51
CA HIS A 6 -28.05 16.71 26.17
C HIS A 6 -28.28 15.63 25.12
N ILE A 7 -27.38 14.64 25.05
CA ILE A 7 -27.54 13.47 24.20
C ILE A 7 -28.17 12.36 25.07
N PRO A 8 -29.40 11.90 24.77
CA PRO A 8 -30.03 10.75 25.43
C PRO A 8 -29.11 9.53 25.43
N ILE A 9 -29.16 8.74 26.50
CA ILE A 9 -28.28 7.56 26.69
C ILE A 9 -28.47 6.52 25.58
N GLU A 10 -29.66 6.45 24.97
CA GLU A 10 -30.01 5.57 23.86
C GLU A 10 -29.29 5.94 22.54
N ARG A 11 -28.68 7.14 22.50
CA ARG A 11 -27.82 7.62 21.41
C ARG A 11 -26.35 7.63 21.79
N CYS A 12 -26.00 7.02 22.93
CA CYS A 12 -24.64 6.86 23.40
C CYS A 12 -24.27 5.38 23.46
N ARG A 13 -23.02 5.06 23.17
CA ARG A 13 -22.49 3.70 23.33
C ARG A 13 -21.08 3.75 23.90
N LEU A 14 -20.79 2.79 24.78
CA LEU A 14 -19.42 2.59 25.26
C LEU A 14 -18.65 1.72 24.28
N VAL A 15 -17.46 2.15 23.90
CA VAL A 15 -16.60 1.44 22.96
C VAL A 15 -15.21 1.29 23.54
N LYS A 16 -14.66 0.07 23.46
CA LYS A 16 -13.27 -0.20 23.79
C LYS A 16 -12.39 0.32 22.67
N TYR A 17 -11.42 1.16 23.02
CA TYR A 17 -10.49 1.76 22.08
C TYR A 17 -9.07 1.26 22.36
N ASP A 18 -8.43 0.74 21.32
CA ASP A 18 -7.03 0.35 21.35
C ASP A 18 -6.17 1.52 20.85
N TYR A 19 -5.48 2.18 21.78
CA TYR A 19 -4.63 3.35 21.48
C TYR A 19 -3.43 3.02 20.58
N LEU A 20 -2.91 1.78 20.64
CA LEU A 20 -1.74 1.40 19.84
C LEU A 20 -2.09 1.27 18.37
N TYR A 21 -3.29 0.77 18.09
CA TYR A 21 -3.77 0.57 16.72
C TYR A 21 -4.75 1.66 16.25
N ASP A 22 -5.08 2.64 17.10
CA ASP A 22 -6.07 3.70 16.84
C ASP A 22 -7.41 3.12 16.38
N LEU A 23 -7.86 2.07 17.06
CA LEU A 23 -8.92 1.18 16.62
C LEU A 23 -10.07 1.17 17.63
N MET A 24 -11.29 1.41 17.15
CA MET A 24 -12.50 1.01 17.87
C MET A 24 -12.58 -0.52 17.88
N GLU A 25 -12.09 -1.10 18.97
CA GLU A 25 -11.85 -2.53 19.10
C GLU A 25 -13.18 -3.27 19.22
N GLN A 26 -14.02 -2.86 20.18
CA GLN A 26 -15.24 -3.58 20.50
C GLN A 26 -16.33 -2.66 21.06
N SER A 27 -17.55 -2.82 20.53
CA SER A 27 -18.76 -2.19 21.06
C SER A 27 -19.20 -2.93 22.32
N LEU A 28 -19.40 -2.18 23.40
CA LEU A 28 -19.89 -2.71 24.68
C LEU A 28 -21.39 -2.42 24.79
N ASP A 29 -22.16 -3.10 23.94
CA ASP A 29 -23.62 -2.93 23.88
C ASP A 29 -24.27 -3.44 25.18
N LEU A 30 -25.27 -2.71 25.67
CA LEU A 30 -25.88 -3.00 26.98
C LEU A 30 -26.55 -4.39 27.02
N ASP A 31 -27.23 -4.78 25.95
CA ASP A 31 -27.92 -6.07 25.82
C ASP A 31 -26.96 -7.26 25.94
N GLU A 32 -25.76 -7.15 25.38
CA GLU A 32 -24.73 -8.19 25.42
C GLU A 32 -23.91 -8.18 26.72
N PHE A 33 -23.51 -6.99 27.21
CA PHE A 33 -22.50 -6.87 28.27
C PHE A 33 -23.06 -6.48 29.65
N GLN A 34 -24.38 -6.27 29.81
CA GLN A 34 -25.01 -5.91 31.09
C GLN A 34 -24.68 -6.83 32.26
N HIS A 35 -24.39 -8.10 32.00
CA HIS A 35 -24.09 -9.10 33.03
C HIS A 35 -22.64 -9.05 33.51
N GLN A 36 -21.78 -8.29 32.85
CA GLN A 36 -20.37 -8.15 33.19
C GLN A 36 -20.12 -6.91 34.04
N THR A 37 -19.28 -7.07 35.06
CA THR A 37 -18.73 -5.94 35.81
C THR A 37 -17.71 -5.18 34.94
N ILE A 38 -17.48 -3.90 35.24
CA ILE A 38 -16.38 -3.14 34.61
C ILE A 38 -15.07 -3.93 34.74
N GLY A 39 -14.79 -4.50 35.92
CA GLY A 39 -13.61 -5.35 36.17
C GLY A 39 -13.48 -6.54 35.20
N GLN A 40 -14.58 -7.13 34.75
CA GLN A 40 -14.58 -8.22 33.77
C GLN A 40 -14.37 -7.70 32.34
N ILE A 41 -15.03 -6.60 31.98
CA ILE A 41 -14.90 -5.95 30.66
C ILE A 41 -13.46 -5.47 30.43
N VAL A 42 -12.83 -4.91 31.46
CA VAL A 42 -11.44 -4.45 31.45
C VAL A 42 -10.42 -5.59 31.62
N GLY A 43 -10.89 -6.84 31.66
CA GLY A 43 -10.13 -8.09 31.86
C GLY A 43 -9.27 -8.14 33.13
N GLY A 44 -9.70 -7.43 34.18
CA GLY A 44 -9.14 -7.48 35.52
C GLY A 44 -7.67 -7.06 35.61
N GLY A 45 -6.99 -7.50 36.68
CA GLY A 45 -5.59 -7.14 36.95
C GLY A 45 -4.54 -7.84 36.07
N ARG A 46 -4.93 -8.53 34.98
CA ARG A 46 -4.01 -9.29 34.11
C ARG A 46 -3.74 -8.65 32.76
N HIS A 47 -4.44 -7.58 32.40
CA HIS A 47 -4.10 -6.82 31.19
C HIS A 47 -3.02 -5.78 31.49
N TYR A 48 -1.81 -6.06 30.99
CA TYR A 48 -0.67 -5.14 31.01
C TYR A 48 -0.81 -3.97 30.02
N TYR A 49 -1.84 -3.98 29.16
CA TYR A 49 -2.05 -2.96 28.14
C TYR A 49 -3.16 -2.00 28.57
N PRO A 50 -2.89 -0.68 28.63
CA PRO A 50 -3.96 0.29 28.81
C PRO A 50 -4.85 0.24 27.58
N PHE A 51 -6.14 0.00 27.78
CA PHE A 51 -7.17 0.27 26.78
C PHE A 51 -7.94 1.49 27.28
N GLU A 52 -8.47 2.28 26.36
CA GLU A 52 -9.31 3.43 26.71
C GLU A 52 -10.77 3.08 26.43
N LEU A 53 -11.68 3.80 27.07
CA LEU A 53 -13.10 3.68 26.84
C LEU A 53 -13.59 4.99 26.25
N PHE A 54 -14.23 4.91 25.09
CA PHE A 54 -14.80 6.05 24.40
C PHE A 54 -16.32 6.01 24.53
N ILE A 55 -16.93 7.18 24.67
CA ILE A 55 -18.37 7.36 24.51
C ILE A 55 -18.60 7.79 23.08
N GLU A 56 -19.12 6.88 22.28
CA GLU A 56 -19.57 7.15 20.92
C GLU A 56 -21.00 7.68 20.95
N THR A 57 -21.29 8.68 20.12
CA THR A 57 -22.62 9.28 20.01
C THR A 57 -23.08 9.25 18.56
N ARG A 58 -24.37 9.01 18.33
CA ARG A 58 -24.99 9.00 16.99
C ARG A 58 -26.09 10.06 16.84
N GLU A 59 -26.41 10.42 15.60
CA GLU A 59 -27.59 11.23 15.33
C GLU A 59 -28.89 10.44 15.58
N GLU A 60 -30.01 11.16 15.72
CA GLU A 60 -31.29 10.57 16.16
C GLU A 60 -31.76 9.38 15.31
N ASN A 61 -31.57 9.46 13.99
CA ASN A 61 -32.04 8.46 13.03
C ASN A 61 -30.93 7.51 12.53
N GLU A 62 -29.71 7.65 13.04
CA GLU A 62 -28.61 6.75 12.67
C GLU A 62 -28.65 5.48 13.51
N THR A 63 -28.06 4.40 13.01
CA THR A 63 -27.76 3.21 13.80
C THR A 63 -26.25 3.15 14.01
N PHE A 64 -25.83 2.64 15.17
CA PHE A 64 -24.42 2.41 15.38
C PHE A 64 -23.91 1.26 14.50
N ASP A 65 -22.76 1.45 13.86
CA ASP A 65 -22.01 0.35 13.27
C ASP A 65 -21.45 -0.53 14.39
N LYS A 66 -21.62 -1.85 14.33
CA LYS A 66 -21.17 -2.74 15.41
C LYS A 66 -19.68 -3.07 15.26
N TYR A 67 -18.90 -2.84 16.31
CA TYR A 67 -17.49 -3.23 16.36
C TYR A 67 -17.33 -4.55 17.10
N HIS A 68 -16.80 -5.55 16.41
CA HIS A 68 -16.51 -6.86 16.99
C HIS A 68 -15.04 -6.99 17.40
N ASP A 69 -14.79 -7.71 18.50
CA ASP A 69 -13.42 -7.99 18.92
C ASP A 69 -12.59 -8.65 17.80
N GLY A 70 -11.36 -8.19 17.64
CA GLY A 70 -10.47 -8.62 16.56
C GLY A 70 -10.57 -7.80 15.27
N GLY A 71 -10.97 -6.54 15.35
CA GLY A 71 -10.79 -5.59 14.27
C GLY A 71 -9.33 -5.37 13.88
N ILE A 72 -9.12 -4.94 12.64
CA ILE A 72 -7.83 -4.53 12.10
C ILE A 72 -8.03 -3.16 11.44
N ASN A 73 -7.12 -2.22 11.70
CA ASN A 73 -7.08 -0.95 10.98
C ASN A 73 -6.06 -1.00 9.85
N LEU A 74 -6.56 -0.98 8.62
CA LEU A 74 -5.76 -0.84 7.42
C LEU A 74 -5.69 0.62 6.99
N LYS A 75 -4.58 1.00 6.36
CA LYS A 75 -4.47 2.25 5.60
C LYS A 75 -4.68 1.93 4.14
N ILE A 76 -5.77 2.39 3.56
CA ILE A 76 -6.09 2.16 2.14
C ILE A 76 -5.68 3.40 1.33
N SER A 77 -4.88 3.20 0.29
CA SER A 77 -4.47 4.24 -0.66
C SER A 77 -4.86 3.80 -2.07
N VAL A 78 -5.73 4.57 -2.71
CA VAL A 78 -6.18 4.29 -4.08
C VAL A 78 -5.15 4.84 -5.06
N VAL A 79 -4.76 4.01 -6.04
CA VAL A 79 -3.80 4.35 -7.10
C VAL A 79 -4.55 4.51 -8.41
N ASP A 80 -4.45 5.71 -9.00
CA ASP A 80 -4.94 5.95 -10.35
C ASP A 80 -3.90 5.47 -11.36
N LEU A 81 -4.18 4.34 -12.01
CA LEU A 81 -3.24 3.77 -12.97
C LEU A 81 -3.12 4.57 -14.27
N SER A 82 -4.07 5.46 -14.57
CA SER A 82 -4.03 6.27 -15.79
C SER A 82 -3.01 7.41 -15.68
N THR A 83 -2.85 7.97 -14.48
CA THR A 83 -1.92 9.07 -14.18
C THR A 83 -0.68 8.60 -13.43
N GLY A 84 -0.75 7.46 -12.74
CA GLY A 84 0.26 6.98 -11.79
C GLY A 84 0.19 7.68 -10.43
N GLU A 85 -0.85 8.47 -10.17
CA GLU A 85 -1.03 9.17 -8.90
C GLU A 85 -1.44 8.20 -7.79
N VAL A 86 -0.82 8.36 -6.63
CA VAL A 86 -1.11 7.59 -5.42
C VAL A 86 -1.85 8.50 -4.45
N GLY A 87 -3.15 8.23 -4.26
CA GLY A 87 -4.01 9.01 -3.39
C GLY A 87 -3.63 8.91 -1.90
N PRO A 88 -4.13 9.84 -1.06
CA PRO A 88 -3.85 9.83 0.36
C PRO A 88 -4.37 8.54 1.02
N ALA A 89 -3.58 7.98 1.93
CA ALA A 89 -3.94 6.78 2.66
C ALA A 89 -4.95 7.12 3.77
N LYS A 90 -6.12 6.47 3.75
CA LYS A 90 -7.18 6.66 4.76
C LYS A 90 -7.34 5.40 5.63
N PRO A 91 -7.59 5.55 6.94
CA PRO A 91 -7.85 4.41 7.80
C PRO A 91 -9.19 3.76 7.43
N VAL A 92 -9.20 2.42 7.37
CA VAL A 92 -10.38 1.59 7.16
C VAL A 92 -10.32 0.45 8.15
N ARG A 93 -11.37 0.30 8.97
CA ARG A 93 -11.54 -0.81 9.89
C ARG A 93 -12.06 -2.02 9.13
N VAL A 94 -11.46 -3.18 9.34
CA VAL A 94 -11.86 -4.45 8.74
C VAL A 94 -11.84 -5.56 9.79
N GLU A 95 -12.49 -6.69 9.52
CA GLU A 95 -12.48 -7.82 10.44
C GLU A 95 -11.34 -8.81 10.13
N LYS A 96 -10.65 -9.30 11.16
CA LYS A 96 -9.58 -10.32 11.01
C LYS A 96 -10.05 -11.57 10.27
N GLY A 97 -11.32 -11.93 10.43
CA GLY A 97 -11.90 -13.14 9.85
C GLY A 97 -12.23 -13.05 8.37
N TRP A 98 -12.22 -11.85 7.79
CA TRP A 98 -12.58 -11.65 6.39
C TRP A 98 -11.59 -12.33 5.43
N THR A 99 -12.09 -12.66 4.26
CA THR A 99 -11.35 -13.05 3.07
C THR A 99 -10.92 -11.82 2.27
N VAL A 100 -10.04 -12.03 1.30
CA VAL A 100 -9.64 -10.97 0.37
C VAL A 100 -10.83 -10.47 -0.47
N GLU A 101 -11.78 -11.34 -0.83
CA GLU A 101 -12.97 -10.95 -1.59
C GLU A 101 -13.91 -10.06 -0.78
N GLU A 102 -14.14 -10.38 0.50
CA GLU A 102 -14.90 -9.52 1.42
C GLU A 102 -14.22 -8.14 1.58
N LEU A 103 -12.88 -8.13 1.67
CA LEU A 103 -12.11 -6.88 1.69
C LEU A 103 -12.30 -6.07 0.39
N LYS A 104 -12.22 -6.71 -0.79
CA LYS A 104 -12.44 -6.04 -2.09
C LYS A 104 -13.85 -5.47 -2.19
N GLN A 105 -14.86 -6.21 -1.74
CA GLN A 105 -16.24 -5.73 -1.73
C GLN A 105 -16.38 -4.49 -0.84
N HIS A 106 -15.89 -4.55 0.40
CA HIS A 106 -15.97 -3.45 1.34
C HIS A 106 -15.24 -2.19 0.85
N ILE A 107 -14.03 -2.35 0.30
CA ILE A 107 -13.30 -1.23 -0.34
C ILE A 107 -14.07 -0.70 -1.56
N GLY A 108 -14.68 -1.60 -2.34
CA GLY A 108 -15.52 -1.23 -3.47
C GLY A 108 -16.68 -0.33 -3.08
N GLU A 109 -17.34 -0.62 -1.96
CA GLU A 109 -18.43 0.18 -1.39
C GLU A 109 -17.93 1.56 -0.90
N ILE A 110 -16.83 1.60 -0.14
CA ILE A 110 -16.30 2.85 0.44
C ILE A 110 -15.76 3.81 -0.63
N TYR A 111 -15.07 3.28 -1.63
CA TYR A 111 -14.36 4.08 -2.64
C TYR A 111 -15.08 4.13 -3.98
N ASN A 112 -16.25 3.51 -4.10
CA ASN A 112 -17.00 3.35 -5.34
C ASN A 112 -16.13 2.74 -6.46
N LEU A 113 -15.45 1.63 -6.14
CA LEU A 113 -14.55 0.91 -7.03
C LEU A 113 -15.14 -0.45 -7.40
N ASN A 114 -14.81 -0.95 -8.60
CA ASN A 114 -15.23 -2.29 -9.00
C ASN A 114 -14.37 -3.35 -8.30
N SER A 115 -14.98 -4.10 -7.38
CA SER A 115 -14.34 -5.17 -6.60
C SER A 115 -13.84 -6.33 -7.47
N SER A 116 -14.54 -6.67 -8.56
CA SER A 116 -14.20 -7.83 -9.41
C SER A 116 -12.89 -7.70 -10.19
N CYS A 117 -12.34 -6.49 -10.30
CA CYS A 117 -11.08 -6.21 -10.98
C CYS A 117 -10.08 -5.46 -10.10
N MET A 118 -10.22 -5.66 -8.78
CA MET A 118 -9.44 -4.94 -7.80
C MET A 118 -8.10 -5.62 -7.54
N ARG A 119 -7.01 -4.89 -7.81
CA ARG A 119 -5.66 -5.28 -7.39
C ARG A 119 -5.35 -4.71 -5.99
N LEU A 120 -4.95 -5.56 -5.07
CA LEU A 120 -4.63 -5.22 -3.68
C LEU A 120 -3.16 -5.53 -3.40
N VAL A 121 -2.41 -4.50 -3.04
CA VAL A 121 -0.96 -4.60 -2.89
C VAL A 121 -0.55 -4.06 -1.53
N VAL A 122 0.06 -4.91 -0.69
CA VAL A 122 0.46 -4.55 0.67
C VAL A 122 1.90 -4.07 0.67
N LYS A 123 2.14 -2.92 1.32
CA LYS A 123 3.50 -2.42 1.56
C LYS A 123 4.02 -2.93 2.90
N ASN A 124 5.05 -3.77 2.82
CA ASN A 124 5.89 -4.15 3.96
C ASN A 124 7.15 -3.27 4.01
N TYR A 125 8.00 -3.47 5.00
CA TYR A 125 9.18 -2.62 5.25
C TYR A 125 10.10 -2.48 4.03
N ASN A 126 10.40 -3.60 3.37
CA ASN A 126 11.35 -3.67 2.25
C ASN A 126 10.76 -4.28 0.98
N GLU A 127 9.49 -4.69 1.03
CA GLU A 127 8.86 -5.44 -0.04
C GLU A 127 7.41 -5.01 -0.20
N VAL A 128 6.89 -5.28 -1.38
CA VAL A 128 5.53 -4.98 -1.75
C VAL A 128 4.93 -6.25 -2.31
N THR A 129 3.86 -6.74 -1.69
CA THR A 129 3.29 -8.06 -1.97
C THR A 129 1.90 -7.89 -2.55
N ASP A 130 1.65 -8.51 -3.70
CA ASP A 130 0.29 -8.64 -4.22
C ASP A 130 -0.47 -9.70 -3.44
N ILE A 131 -1.63 -9.32 -2.90
CA ILE A 131 -2.49 -10.20 -2.09
C ILE A 131 -3.84 -10.46 -2.77
N SER A 132 -4.03 -9.99 -4.00
CA SER A 132 -5.33 -9.99 -4.68
C SER A 132 -6.05 -11.33 -4.74
N ASP A 133 -5.31 -12.42 -4.89
CA ASP A 133 -5.89 -13.75 -5.16
C ASP A 133 -5.49 -14.75 -4.06
N VAL A 134 -5.11 -14.25 -2.88
CA VAL A 134 -4.74 -15.08 -1.74
C VAL A 134 -6.00 -15.69 -1.11
N GLY A 135 -6.11 -17.02 -1.14
CA GLY A 135 -7.25 -17.77 -0.60
C GLY A 135 -7.28 -17.94 0.92
N CYS A 136 -6.72 -16.99 1.69
CA CYS A 136 -6.69 -17.07 3.15
C CYS A 136 -7.29 -15.82 3.82
N THR A 137 -7.48 -15.89 5.14
CA THR A 137 -8.10 -14.83 5.93
C THR A 137 -7.16 -13.65 6.14
N LEU A 138 -7.73 -12.46 6.38
CA LEU A 138 -6.99 -11.24 6.70
C LEU A 138 -6.09 -11.44 7.93
N ASP A 139 -6.51 -12.24 8.92
CA ASP A 139 -5.66 -12.58 10.07
C ASP A 139 -4.33 -13.21 9.67
N LYS A 140 -4.32 -14.02 8.60
CA LYS A 140 -3.13 -14.74 8.12
C LYS A 140 -2.26 -13.85 7.26
N ILE A 141 -2.87 -13.02 6.42
CA ILE A 141 -2.17 -12.05 5.57
C ILE A 141 -1.49 -10.99 6.43
N PHE A 142 -2.23 -10.47 7.41
CA PHE A 142 -1.81 -9.35 8.25
C PHE A 142 -1.27 -9.80 9.60
N ARG A 143 -1.02 -11.11 9.76
CA ARG A 143 -0.67 -11.79 11.00
C ARG A 143 0.44 -11.07 11.73
N LYS A 144 0.04 -10.23 12.69
CA LYS A 144 0.86 -9.32 13.51
C LYS A 144 2.25 -9.17 12.90
N SER A 145 2.33 -8.44 11.79
CA SER A 145 3.59 -7.86 11.37
C SER A 145 4.24 -7.33 12.65
N LYS A 146 5.51 -7.69 12.92
CA LYS A 146 6.20 -7.32 14.18
C LYS A 146 6.26 -5.80 14.42
N TYR A 147 5.70 -5.03 13.50
CA TYR A 147 5.65 -3.60 13.45
C TYR A 147 4.21 -3.15 13.67
N LEU A 148 4.01 -2.40 14.74
CA LEU A 148 2.80 -1.72 15.20
C LEU A 148 2.26 -0.66 14.21
N HIS A 149 2.69 -0.70 12.95
CA HIS A 149 2.39 0.33 11.97
C HIS A 149 1.25 -0.18 11.08
N ARG A 150 0.11 0.51 11.18
CA ARG A 150 -1.06 0.42 10.29
C ARG A 150 -0.62 0.01 8.88
N GLN A 151 -1.03 -1.18 8.46
CA GLN A 151 -0.58 -1.74 7.19
C GLN A 151 -1.15 -0.92 6.04
N LEU A 152 -0.26 -0.46 5.16
CA LEU A 152 -0.63 0.29 3.98
C LEU A 152 -0.94 -0.69 2.85
N VAL A 153 -2.17 -0.60 2.33
CA VAL A 153 -2.65 -1.36 1.19
C VAL A 153 -2.93 -0.38 0.05
N TYR A 154 -2.25 -0.59 -1.06
CA TYR A 154 -2.51 0.11 -2.32
C TYR A 154 -3.59 -0.64 -3.10
N VAL A 155 -4.52 0.12 -3.66
CA VAL A 155 -5.70 -0.42 -4.34
C VAL A 155 -5.82 0.18 -5.73
N SER A 156 -6.09 -0.65 -6.73
CA SER A 156 -6.50 -0.18 -8.06
C SER A 156 -7.62 -1.05 -8.59
N ALA A 157 -8.54 -0.49 -9.37
CA ALA A 157 -9.65 -1.24 -9.98
C ALA A 157 -9.62 -1.07 -11.51
N ASN A 158 -8.61 -1.67 -12.16
CA ASN A 158 -8.44 -1.57 -13.61
C ASN A 158 -8.51 -2.97 -14.25
N PRO A 159 -9.57 -3.27 -15.04
CA PRO A 159 -9.75 -4.58 -15.64
C PRO A 159 -8.62 -5.03 -16.57
N LYS A 160 -7.94 -4.09 -17.25
CA LYS A 160 -6.84 -4.43 -18.17
C LYS A 160 -5.56 -4.74 -17.39
N ASP A 161 -5.31 -4.01 -16.31
CA ASP A 161 -4.12 -4.21 -15.50
C ASP A 161 -4.26 -5.41 -14.55
N TYR A 162 -5.45 -5.66 -14.03
CA TYR A 162 -5.75 -6.82 -13.18
C TYR A 162 -5.49 -8.16 -13.89
N LYS A 163 -5.72 -8.24 -15.21
CA LYS A 163 -5.47 -9.44 -16.01
C LYS A 163 -3.99 -9.77 -16.25
N LYS A 164 -3.07 -8.87 -15.92
CA LYS A 164 -1.64 -9.09 -16.10
C LYS A 164 -1.06 -9.81 -14.88
N GLU A 165 0.07 -10.47 -15.07
CA GLU A 165 0.91 -10.83 -13.94
C GLU A 165 1.34 -9.56 -13.17
N TYR A 166 1.50 -9.68 -11.85
CA TYR A 166 1.80 -8.52 -11.01
C TYR A 166 3.05 -7.77 -11.49
N GLU A 167 4.12 -8.48 -11.82
CA GLU A 167 5.41 -7.91 -12.24
C GLU A 167 5.34 -7.12 -13.56
N ASP A 168 4.33 -7.40 -14.40
CA ASP A 168 4.06 -6.71 -15.66
C ASP A 168 2.96 -5.64 -15.54
N SER A 169 2.39 -5.48 -14.35
CA SER A 169 1.30 -4.56 -14.06
C SER A 169 1.81 -3.10 -13.90
N LEU A 170 0.92 -2.15 -14.20
CA LEU A 170 1.18 -0.73 -13.89
C LEU A 170 1.26 -0.51 -12.37
N MET A 171 0.49 -1.28 -11.60
CA MET A 171 0.57 -1.26 -10.15
C MET A 171 1.99 -1.54 -9.66
N TYR A 172 2.63 -2.61 -10.14
CA TYR A 172 4.03 -2.91 -9.79
C TYR A 172 4.99 -1.78 -10.18
N ARG A 173 4.77 -1.17 -11.33
CA ARG A 173 5.58 -0.02 -11.78
C ARG A 173 5.44 1.19 -10.86
N TYR A 174 4.25 1.49 -10.37
CA TYR A 174 3.99 2.69 -9.56
C TYR A 174 4.30 2.50 -8.07
N VAL A 175 4.00 1.33 -7.50
CA VAL A 175 4.15 1.08 -6.06
C VAL A 175 5.12 -0.06 -5.72
N GLY A 176 5.37 -0.99 -6.63
CA GLY A 176 6.20 -2.17 -6.38
C GLY A 176 7.71 -1.96 -6.53
N LEU A 177 8.13 -0.91 -7.23
CA LEU A 177 9.54 -0.58 -7.39
C LEU A 177 10.10 0.07 -6.11
N PRO A 178 11.32 -0.32 -5.66
CA PRO A 178 11.97 0.34 -4.54
C PRO A 178 12.18 1.82 -4.85
N VAL A 179 11.95 2.67 -3.84
CA VAL A 179 11.81 4.15 -3.86
C VAL A 179 13.02 4.91 -4.45
N ASN A 180 14.09 4.23 -4.86
CA ASN A 180 15.28 4.83 -5.46
C ASN A 180 15.17 4.95 -6.98
N LEU A 181 14.13 5.64 -7.45
CA LEU A 181 13.96 5.91 -8.88
C LEU A 181 14.86 7.08 -9.27
N ILE A 182 15.97 6.79 -9.94
CA ILE A 182 16.86 7.83 -10.50
C ILE A 182 16.37 8.14 -11.92
N LEU A 183 15.82 9.34 -12.11
CA LEU A 183 15.54 9.85 -13.45
C LEU A 183 16.87 10.31 -14.08
N LEU A 184 17.19 9.79 -15.26
CA LEU A 184 18.38 10.19 -16.02
C LEU A 184 17.95 10.87 -17.31
N ASP A 185 18.17 12.18 -17.41
CA ASP A 185 18.10 12.89 -18.68
C ASP A 185 19.42 12.71 -19.43
N ILE A 186 19.39 11.85 -20.46
CA ILE A 186 20.55 11.58 -21.30
C ILE A 186 20.40 12.38 -22.59
N THR A 187 21.28 13.36 -22.79
CA THR A 187 21.45 14.00 -24.11
C THR A 187 22.52 13.24 -24.86
N LEU A 188 22.13 12.56 -25.93
CA LEU A 188 23.10 11.94 -26.84
C LEU A 188 23.77 13.05 -27.67
N PRO A 189 25.10 13.11 -27.73
CA PRO A 189 25.77 14.02 -28.66
C PRO A 189 25.43 13.60 -30.10
N PRO A 190 25.41 14.54 -31.06
CA PRO A 190 25.27 14.21 -32.47
C PRO A 190 26.47 13.32 -32.87
N GLY A 191 26.20 12.03 -33.06
CA GLY A 191 27.16 11.05 -33.54
C GLY A 191 27.04 10.87 -35.04
N PRO A 192 28.13 10.64 -35.77
CA PRO A 192 28.07 10.28 -37.18
C PRO A 192 27.28 8.97 -37.34
N GLU A 193 26.55 8.83 -38.45
CA GLU A 193 25.81 7.60 -38.80
C GLU A 193 26.70 6.37 -38.61
N ALA A 194 26.41 5.56 -37.59
CA ALA A 194 27.21 4.40 -37.28
C ALA A 194 26.71 3.19 -38.06
N ALA A 195 27.58 2.65 -38.91
CA ALA A 195 27.45 1.30 -39.48
C ALA A 195 27.38 0.24 -38.35
N PRO A 196 26.59 -0.83 -38.52
CA PRO A 196 26.31 -1.78 -37.45
C PRO A 196 27.57 -2.57 -37.08
N THR A 197 28.09 -2.36 -35.87
CA THR A 197 29.18 -3.19 -35.33
C THR A 197 28.63 -4.15 -34.27
N THR A 198 28.73 -5.44 -34.56
CA THR A 198 28.43 -6.55 -33.64
C THR A 198 29.53 -6.66 -32.57
N ALA A 199 29.20 -6.39 -31.31
CA ALA A 199 30.12 -6.58 -30.18
C ALA A 199 29.83 -7.90 -29.45
N ASN A 200 30.79 -8.83 -29.48
CA ASN A 200 30.74 -10.12 -28.79
C ASN A 200 30.78 -9.95 -27.25
N ARG A 201 29.84 -10.60 -26.55
CA ARG A 201 29.77 -10.65 -25.07
C ARG A 201 30.95 -11.45 -24.49
N LYS A 202 31.74 -10.84 -23.60
CA LYS A 202 32.59 -11.60 -22.65
C LYS A 202 31.77 -11.97 -21.40
N LYS A 203 31.68 -13.28 -21.12
CA LYS A 203 31.15 -13.87 -19.88
C LYS A 203 32.07 -13.51 -18.71
N GLY A 204 31.52 -12.94 -17.64
CA GLY A 204 32.24 -12.76 -16.38
C GLY A 204 31.95 -11.44 -15.66
N ARG A 205 30.68 -11.18 -15.32
CA ARG A 205 30.27 -10.29 -14.22
C ARG A 205 28.76 -10.49 -14.00
N VAL A 206 28.36 -10.45 -12.73
CA VAL A 206 26.97 -10.62 -12.26
C VAL A 206 26.01 -9.89 -13.21
N PRO A 207 24.99 -10.56 -13.76
CA PRO A 207 24.12 -9.93 -14.75
C PRO A 207 23.31 -8.84 -14.07
N VAL A 208 23.71 -7.59 -14.26
CA VAL A 208 22.82 -6.44 -14.05
C VAL A 208 21.76 -6.53 -15.13
N ILE A 209 20.55 -6.93 -14.76
CA ILE A 209 19.41 -7.00 -15.68
C ILE A 209 19.00 -5.56 -15.98
N MET A 210 19.57 -4.99 -17.05
CA MET A 210 19.19 -3.69 -17.57
C MET A 210 18.06 -3.88 -18.57
N LYS A 211 16.80 -3.72 -18.13
CA LYS A 211 15.64 -3.76 -19.02
C LYS A 211 15.40 -2.34 -19.57
N ILE A 212 15.89 -2.09 -20.79
CA ILE A 212 15.70 -0.81 -21.48
C ILE A 212 14.33 -0.85 -22.16
N ILE A 213 13.41 0.02 -21.73
CA ILE A 213 12.11 0.20 -22.39
C ILE A 213 12.15 1.55 -23.10
N SER A 214 12.31 1.53 -24.42
CA SER A 214 12.25 2.74 -25.25
C SER A 214 10.79 3.07 -25.54
N MET A 215 10.37 4.30 -25.25
CA MET A 215 9.10 4.86 -25.72
C MET A 215 9.42 6.02 -26.65
N GLU A 216 9.24 5.82 -27.97
CA GLU A 216 9.38 6.89 -28.95
C GLU A 216 8.17 7.83 -28.87
N ASN A 217 8.38 9.04 -28.36
CA ASN A 217 7.46 10.15 -28.62
C ASN A 217 7.87 10.81 -29.94
N LYS A 218 7.06 10.61 -30.98
CA LYS A 218 7.26 11.25 -32.29
C LYS A 218 6.99 12.75 -32.18
N GLY A 219 8.04 13.52 -31.90
CA GLY A 219 8.02 14.99 -31.94
C GLY A 219 9.36 15.59 -31.54
N LYS A 220 10.15 16.00 -32.56
CA LYS A 220 11.39 16.82 -32.51
C LYS A 220 12.44 16.46 -31.42
N GLU A 221 13.47 15.74 -31.86
CA GLU A 221 14.87 15.79 -31.40
C GLU A 221 15.18 15.69 -29.89
N ARG A 222 14.29 15.12 -29.09
CA ARG A 222 14.57 14.71 -27.70
C ARG A 222 13.97 13.34 -27.41
N SER A 223 14.75 12.29 -27.62
CA SER A 223 14.43 10.94 -27.17
C SER A 223 14.62 10.86 -25.65
N LYS A 224 13.53 10.98 -24.89
CA LYS A 224 13.53 10.70 -23.45
C LYS A 224 13.61 9.19 -23.25
N ILE A 225 14.75 8.70 -22.76
CA ILE A 225 14.95 7.28 -22.45
C ILE A 225 14.83 7.10 -20.94
N ASN A 226 13.78 6.41 -20.49
CA ASN A 226 13.63 6.02 -19.09
C ASN A 226 14.45 4.76 -18.83
N ILE A 227 15.49 4.86 -18.00
CA ILE A 227 16.32 3.73 -17.59
C ILE A 227 16.00 3.38 -16.14
N ASN A 228 15.49 2.17 -15.90
CA ASN A 228 15.32 1.64 -14.56
C ASN A 228 16.63 1.00 -14.10
N LEU A 229 17.28 1.59 -13.09
CA LEU A 229 18.51 1.09 -12.49
C LEU A 229 18.20 0.54 -11.10
N SER A 230 18.05 -0.78 -11.00
CA SER A 230 18.11 -1.46 -9.70
C SER A 230 19.58 -1.57 -9.27
N CYS A 231 20.17 -0.48 -8.80
CA CYS A 231 21.57 -0.41 -8.38
C CYS A 231 21.69 0.37 -7.07
N THR A 232 22.58 -0.05 -6.17
CA THR A 232 22.96 0.79 -5.04
C THR A 232 23.73 2.03 -5.54
N ILE A 233 23.73 3.13 -4.78
CA ILE A 233 24.42 4.40 -5.15
C ILE A 233 25.90 4.15 -5.52
N LEU A 234 26.57 3.23 -4.81
CA LEU A 234 27.94 2.81 -5.10
C LEU A 234 28.10 2.16 -6.48
N GLN A 235 27.14 1.32 -6.90
CA GLN A 235 27.14 0.69 -8.22
C GLN A 235 26.83 1.68 -9.34
N PHE A 236 25.98 2.69 -9.07
CA PHE A 236 25.74 3.78 -10.01
C PHE A 236 27.01 4.62 -10.23
N CYS A 237 27.73 4.99 -9.15
CA CYS A 237 29.01 5.68 -9.25
C CYS A 237 30.04 4.88 -10.05
N ALA A 238 30.15 3.56 -9.82
CA ALA A 238 31.05 2.69 -10.57
C ALA A 238 30.66 2.56 -12.05
N THR A 239 29.37 2.59 -12.38
CA THR A 239 28.87 2.52 -13.77
C THR A 239 29.07 3.86 -14.50
N LYS A 240 28.86 5.00 -13.82
CA LYS A 240 29.19 6.34 -14.30
C LYS A 240 30.69 6.46 -14.58
N GLN A 241 31.55 5.98 -13.68
CA GLN A 241 33.00 5.95 -13.87
C GLN A 241 33.39 5.06 -15.07
N ASN A 242 32.76 3.89 -15.23
CA ASN A 242 33.02 2.99 -16.38
C ASN A 242 32.54 3.57 -17.72
N LEU A 243 31.41 4.28 -17.76
CA LEU A 243 30.91 4.98 -18.94
C LEU A 243 31.82 6.16 -19.32
N MET A 244 32.33 6.89 -18.33
CA MET A 244 33.34 7.94 -18.58
C MET A 244 34.69 7.36 -19.00
N ASN A 245 35.16 6.27 -18.38
CA ASN A 245 36.44 5.63 -18.72
C ASN A 245 36.43 4.94 -20.10
N ARG A 246 35.27 4.47 -20.60
CA ARG A 246 35.17 3.94 -21.97
C ARG A 246 35.26 5.04 -23.05
N ARG A 247 35.13 6.32 -22.70
CA ARG A 247 35.50 7.44 -23.58
C ARG A 247 37.00 7.74 -23.58
N ALA A 248 37.75 7.26 -22.59
CA ALA A 248 39.20 7.46 -22.52
C ALA A 248 40.03 6.40 -23.28
N LEU A 249 39.37 5.38 -23.85
CA LEU A 249 40.00 4.32 -24.66
C LEU A 249 39.79 4.50 -26.17
N PHE A 250 39.26 5.66 -26.59
CA PHE A 250 39.24 6.11 -27.98
C PHE A 250 39.85 7.51 -28.05
N PHE A 251 41.16 7.57 -27.87
CA PHE A 251 42.05 8.47 -28.61
C PHE A 251 43.03 7.58 -29.37
#